data_AF-A0A5N9ETL1-F1
#
_entry.id   AF-A0A5N9ETL1-F1
#
_cell.length_a   1.000
_cell.length_b   1.000
_cell.length_c   1.000
_cell.angle_alpha   90.00
_cell.angle_beta   90.00
_cell.angle_gamma   90.00
#
_symmetry.space_group_name_H-M   'P 1'
#
loop_
_entity.id
_entity.type
_entity.pdbx_description
1 polymer ?
#
loop_
_entity_poly.entity_id
_entity_poly.type
_entity_poly.pdbx_seq_one_letter_code
_entity_poly.pdbx_strand_id
1 'polypeptide(L)'
;AKKAVDIGADAIMLSNHGGRQLDGSRSPFDQLQEIVDAVGDKIDVICDGGIRRGTHILKALSLGAKACSGGRLYLYALAAGGQRGVEKTLNNLKNEIERDMKLMGCNTLSDLSRDNIRYRN
;
A
#
# COMPACT_ATOMS: atom_id res chain seq x y z
N ALA A 1 15.86 4.08 -4.92
CA ALA A 1 15.38 2.72 -5.27
C ALA A 1 16.51 1.84 -5.79
N LYS A 2 17.11 2.12 -6.97
CA LYS A 2 18.22 1.31 -7.54
C LYS A 2 19.37 1.00 -6.58
N LYS A 3 19.87 2.01 -5.84
CA LYS A 3 20.91 1.79 -4.82
C LYS A 3 20.52 0.76 -3.75
N ALA A 4 19.24 0.63 -3.39
CA ALA A 4 18.79 -0.38 -2.43
C ALA A 4 18.93 -1.79 -3.01
N VAL A 5 18.67 -1.95 -4.32
CA VAL A 5 18.96 -3.18 -5.05
C VAL A 5 20.47 -3.44 -5.09
N ASP A 6 21.27 -2.43 -5.41
CA ASP A 6 22.73 -2.56 -5.56
C ASP A 6 23.42 -2.99 -4.25
N ILE A 7 22.90 -2.57 -3.09
CA ILE A 7 23.42 -2.97 -1.78
C ILE A 7 22.84 -4.31 -1.27
N GLY A 8 21.96 -4.96 -2.05
CA GLY A 8 21.38 -6.25 -1.71
C GLY A 8 20.28 -6.21 -0.65
N ALA A 9 19.48 -5.13 -0.59
CA ALA A 9 18.30 -5.10 0.28
C ALA A 9 17.23 -6.09 -0.21
N ASP A 10 16.49 -6.72 0.70
CA ASP A 10 15.41 -7.65 0.35
C ASP A 10 14.10 -6.94 -0.07
N ALA A 11 13.88 -5.72 0.44
CA ALA A 11 12.67 -4.96 0.19
C ALA A 11 12.90 -3.44 0.32
N ILE A 12 12.05 -2.66 -0.33
CA ILE A 12 11.92 -1.21 -0.15
C ILE A 12 10.60 -0.90 0.55
N MET A 13 10.65 -0.28 1.73
CA MET A 13 9.49 0.36 2.35
C MET A 13 9.37 1.80 1.84
N LEU A 14 8.48 2.04 0.89
CA LEU A 14 8.19 3.39 0.40
C LEU A 14 7.31 4.13 1.41
N SER A 15 7.91 5.05 2.17
CA SER A 15 7.24 5.81 3.23
C SER A 15 7.82 7.21 3.37
N ASN A 16 6.98 8.15 3.84
CA ASN A 16 7.41 9.44 4.40
C ASN A 16 7.17 9.49 5.92
N HIS A 17 7.14 8.32 6.57
CA HIS A 17 6.80 8.12 7.98
C HIS A 17 5.42 8.70 8.36
N GLY A 18 4.48 8.64 7.43
CA GLY A 18 3.13 9.17 7.61
C GLY A 18 3.12 10.68 7.86
N GLY A 19 3.98 11.42 7.15
CA GLY A 19 4.09 12.88 7.19
C GLY A 19 4.71 13.41 8.49
N ARG A 20 5.60 12.66 9.13
CA ARG A 20 6.18 13.01 10.45
C ARG A 20 7.66 13.40 10.40
N GLN A 21 8.27 13.34 9.22
CA GLN A 21 9.70 13.66 9.03
C GLN A 21 9.84 14.95 8.24
N LEU A 22 9.91 14.88 6.91
CA LEU A 22 9.98 16.05 6.04
C LEU A 22 8.58 16.52 5.62
N ASP A 23 8.17 17.69 6.14
CA ASP A 23 6.93 18.36 5.73
C ASP A 23 7.03 18.85 4.26
N GLY A 24 5.88 18.89 3.57
CA GLY A 24 5.80 19.24 2.15
C GLY A 24 6.38 18.20 1.17
N SER A 25 6.86 17.04 1.66
CA SER A 25 7.28 15.94 0.79
C SER A 25 6.10 15.31 0.02
N ARG A 26 6.37 14.74 -1.16
CA ARG A 26 5.31 14.06 -1.95
C ARG A 26 4.75 12.89 -1.15
N SER A 27 3.48 12.55 -1.39
CA SER A 27 2.89 11.37 -0.78
C SER A 27 3.61 10.09 -1.27
N PRO A 28 3.68 9.03 -0.45
CA PRO A 28 4.28 7.76 -0.88
C PRO A 28 3.61 7.17 -2.12
N PHE A 29 2.28 7.29 -2.24
CA PHE A 29 1.53 6.78 -3.39
C PHE A 29 1.90 7.50 -4.70
N ASP A 30 2.11 8.81 -4.66
CA ASP A 30 2.48 9.59 -5.87
C ASP A 30 3.85 9.21 -6.43
N GLN A 31 4.71 8.60 -5.61
CA GLN A 31 6.05 8.15 -6.01
C GLN A 31 6.09 6.66 -6.37
N LEU A 32 5.02 5.91 -6.07
CA LEU A 32 5.02 4.45 -6.11
C LEU A 32 5.34 3.91 -7.50
N GLN A 33 4.68 4.43 -8.52
CA GLN A 33 4.91 3.99 -9.90
C GLN A 33 6.37 4.20 -10.33
N GLU A 34 6.93 5.39 -10.09
CA GLU A 34 8.32 5.72 -10.43
C GLU A 34 9.31 4.75 -9.76
N ILE A 35 9.07 4.42 -8.50
CA ILE A 35 9.95 3.54 -7.72
C ILE A 35 9.83 2.09 -8.18
N VAL A 36 8.61 1.59 -8.41
CA VAL A 36 8.36 0.25 -8.96
C VAL A 36 9.02 0.11 -10.33
N ASP A 37 8.81 1.06 -11.23
CA ASP A 37 9.38 1.03 -12.58
C ASP A 37 10.92 1.07 -12.54
N ALA A 38 11.50 1.76 -11.57
CA ALA A 38 12.96 1.86 -11.42
C ALA A 38 13.63 0.55 -10.96
N VAL A 39 12.91 -0.33 -10.26
CA VAL A 39 13.46 -1.58 -9.70
C VAL A 39 12.94 -2.84 -10.36
N GLY A 40 11.78 -2.79 -11.02
CA GLY A 40 11.11 -3.94 -11.61
C GLY A 40 10.93 -5.06 -10.59
N ASP A 41 11.11 -6.31 -11.03
CA ASP A 41 10.95 -7.50 -10.18
C ASP A 41 12.17 -7.84 -9.31
N LYS A 42 13.17 -6.94 -9.23
CA LYS A 42 14.42 -7.21 -8.51
C LYS A 42 14.29 -7.16 -7.00
N ILE A 43 13.27 -6.48 -6.48
CA ILE A 43 13.09 -6.23 -5.05
C ILE A 43 11.61 -5.94 -4.77
N ASP A 44 11.09 -6.45 -3.65
CA ASP A 44 9.72 -6.17 -3.27
C ASP A 44 9.58 -4.70 -2.81
N VAL A 45 8.52 -4.03 -3.27
CA VAL A 45 8.17 -2.66 -2.84
C VAL A 45 6.92 -2.70 -1.96
N ILE A 46 7.04 -2.22 -0.73
CA ILE A 46 5.92 -2.10 0.23
C ILE A 46 5.53 -0.63 0.33
N CYS A 47 4.26 -0.30 0.09
CA CYS A 47 3.76 1.07 0.18
C CYS A 47 3.21 1.36 1.58
N ASP A 48 3.75 2.38 2.27
CA ASP A 48 3.27 2.87 3.56
C ASP A 48 2.86 4.34 3.48
N GLY A 49 1.96 4.77 4.36
CA GLY A 49 1.51 6.16 4.47
C GLY A 49 0.14 6.38 3.84
N GLY A 50 -0.87 6.57 4.69
CA GLY A 50 -2.23 6.94 4.25
C GLY A 50 -3.18 5.77 3.91
N ILE A 51 -2.77 4.52 4.11
CA ILE A 51 -3.65 3.35 3.92
C ILE A 51 -4.77 3.34 4.96
N ARG A 52 -6.03 3.44 4.52
CA ARG A 52 -7.23 3.54 5.38
C ARG A 52 -8.47 2.81 4.84
N ARG A 53 -8.37 2.25 3.63
CA ARG A 53 -9.45 1.58 2.89
C ARG A 53 -8.86 0.43 2.07
N GLY A 54 -9.66 -0.60 1.80
CA GLY A 54 -9.31 -1.68 0.87
C GLY A 54 -8.93 -1.15 -0.52
N THR A 55 -9.69 -0.18 -1.05
CA THR A 55 -9.34 0.48 -2.33
C THR A 55 -7.99 1.19 -2.33
N HIS A 56 -7.45 1.65 -1.19
CA HIS A 56 -6.09 2.23 -1.14
C HIS A 56 -5.04 1.13 -1.36
N ILE A 57 -5.27 -0.05 -0.78
CA ILE A 57 -4.41 -1.23 -0.93
C ILE A 57 -4.48 -1.70 -2.38
N LEU A 58 -5.68 -1.88 -2.93
CA LEU A 58 -5.86 -2.30 -4.32
C LEU A 58 -5.18 -1.35 -5.30
N LYS A 59 -5.31 -0.03 -5.11
CA LYS A 59 -4.62 0.94 -5.96
C LYS A 59 -3.09 0.80 -5.91
N ALA A 60 -2.51 0.56 -4.74
CA ALA A 60 -1.08 0.39 -4.60
C ALA A 60 -0.61 -0.93 -5.25
N LEU A 61 -1.34 -2.02 -5.06
CA LEU A 61 -1.07 -3.30 -5.70
C LEU A 61 -1.15 -3.18 -7.24
N SER A 62 -2.18 -2.51 -7.76
CA SER A 62 -2.32 -2.21 -9.20
C SER A 62 -1.17 -1.39 -9.79
N LEU A 63 -0.45 -0.60 -8.97
CA LEU A 63 0.75 0.14 -9.39
C LEU A 63 2.06 -0.65 -9.20
N GLY A 64 1.97 -1.90 -8.72
CA GLY A 64 3.07 -2.84 -8.58
C GLY A 64 3.71 -2.90 -7.18
N ALA A 65 3.06 -2.36 -6.15
CA ALA A 65 3.46 -2.67 -4.78
C ALA A 65 3.22 -4.17 -4.50
N LYS A 66 4.13 -4.81 -3.77
CA LYS A 66 3.95 -6.18 -3.26
C LYS A 66 2.95 -6.24 -2.12
N ALA A 67 3.01 -5.23 -1.25
CA ALA A 67 2.18 -5.13 -0.06
C ALA A 67 1.98 -3.67 0.35
N CYS A 68 1.09 -3.46 1.31
CA CYS A 68 0.87 -2.18 1.97
C CYS A 68 1.13 -2.30 3.47
N SER A 69 1.57 -1.21 4.08
CA SER A 69 1.71 -1.09 5.53
C SER A 69 0.79 0.00 6.08
N GLY A 70 0.46 -0.10 7.36
CA GLY A 70 -0.38 0.86 8.05
C GLY A 70 0.05 1.05 9.50
N GLY A 71 0.36 2.29 9.88
CA GLY A 71 0.67 2.64 11.28
C GLY A 71 -0.55 3.03 12.11
N ARG A 72 -1.05 4.26 11.92
CA ARG A 72 -2.10 4.84 12.78
C ARG A 72 -3.39 4.03 12.87
N LEU A 73 -3.76 3.29 11.82
CA LEU A 73 -5.03 2.56 11.77
C LEU A 73 -5.16 1.54 12.92
N TYR A 74 -4.12 0.75 13.17
CA TYR A 74 -4.18 -0.26 14.23
C TYR A 74 -4.01 0.38 15.60
N LEU A 75 -3.28 1.51 15.71
CA LEU A 75 -3.13 2.22 16.98
C LEU A 75 -4.45 2.84 17.45
N TYR A 76 -5.23 3.44 16.53
CA TYR A 76 -6.56 3.96 16.87
C TYR A 76 -7.53 2.85 17.23
N ALA A 77 -7.49 1.74 16.50
CA ALA A 77 -8.29 0.57 16.80
C ALA A 77 -7.93 -0.05 18.17
N LEU A 78 -6.63 -0.11 18.48
CA LEU A 78 -6.11 -0.59 19.76
C LEU A 78 -6.58 0.30 20.92
N ALA A 79 -6.50 1.63 20.77
CA ALA A 79 -6.97 2.56 21.78
C ALA A 79 -8.50 2.46 22.00
N ALA A 80 -9.28 2.21 20.94
CA ALA A 80 -10.74 2.16 21.01
C ALA A 80 -11.29 0.83 21.55
N GLY A 81 -10.60 -0.30 21.34
CA GLY A 81 -11.15 -1.62 21.64
C GLY A 81 -10.13 -2.71 21.92
N GLY A 82 -8.88 -2.36 22.24
CA GLY A 82 -7.81 -3.31 22.47
C GLY A 82 -7.56 -4.21 21.26
N GLN A 83 -7.12 -5.45 21.52
CA GLN A 83 -6.89 -6.47 20.48
C GLN A 83 -8.12 -6.67 19.59
N ARG A 84 -9.32 -6.75 20.16
CA ARG A 84 -10.58 -6.94 19.41
C ARG A 84 -10.83 -5.79 18.42
N GLY A 85 -10.47 -4.56 18.79
CA GLY A 85 -10.53 -3.41 17.90
C GLY A 85 -9.59 -3.57 16.70
N VAL A 86 -8.35 -4.00 16.95
CA VAL A 86 -7.34 -4.26 15.90
C VAL A 86 -7.81 -5.36 14.96
N GLU A 87 -8.23 -6.52 15.48
CA GLU A 87 -8.74 -7.65 14.69
C GLU A 87 -9.93 -7.24 13.83
N LYS A 88 -10.89 -6.49 14.41
CA LYS A 88 -12.04 -5.96 13.66
C LYS A 88 -11.59 -5.06 12.51
N THR A 89 -10.60 -4.20 12.73
CA THR A 89 -10.09 -3.29 11.70
C THR A 89 -9.38 -4.03 10.57
N LEU A 90 -8.57 -5.04 10.90
CA LEU A 90 -7.92 -5.90 9.90
C LEU A 90 -8.93 -6.71 9.10
N ASN A 91 -9.96 -7.28 9.76
CA ASN A 91 -11.05 -7.98 9.09
C ASN A 91 -11.87 -7.05 8.19
N ASN A 92 -12.11 -5.81 8.60
CA ASN A 92 -12.77 -4.83 7.74
C ASN A 92 -11.96 -4.55 6.46
N LEU A 93 -10.64 -4.35 6.58
CA LEU A 93 -9.78 -4.17 5.40
C LEU A 93 -9.80 -5.38 4.48
N LYS A 94 -9.74 -6.60 5.04
CA LYS A 94 -9.86 -7.84 4.26
C LYS A 94 -11.20 -7.91 3.52
N ASN A 95 -12.30 -7.66 4.21
CA ASN A 95 -13.65 -7.69 3.62
C ASN A 95 -13.83 -6.60 2.55
N GLU A 96 -13.23 -5.42 2.74
CA GLU A 96 -13.19 -4.37 1.73
C GLU A 96 -12.44 -4.83 0.47
N ILE A 97 -11.23 -5.37 0.62
CA ILE A 97 -10.44 -5.91 -0.51
C ILE A 97 -11.25 -6.98 -1.27
N GLU A 98 -11.79 -7.98 -0.57
CA GLU A 98 -12.56 -9.06 -1.21
C GLU A 98 -13.79 -8.56 -1.95
N ARG A 99 -14.54 -7.61 -1.35
CA ARG A 99 -15.72 -7.01 -1.99
C ARG A 99 -15.32 -6.20 -3.21
N ASP A 100 -14.29 -5.37 -3.09
CA ASP A 100 -13.90 -4.43 -4.14
C ASP A 100 -13.29 -5.19 -5.34
N MET A 101 -12.52 -6.26 -5.10
CA MET A 101 -12.06 -7.16 -6.16
C MET A 101 -13.22 -7.82 -6.92
N LYS A 102 -14.27 -8.29 -6.22
CA LYS A 102 -15.49 -8.81 -6.87
C LYS A 102 -16.17 -7.76 -7.74
N LEU A 103 -16.27 -6.52 -7.27
CA LEU A 103 -16.85 -5.41 -8.03
C LEU A 103 -16.02 -5.04 -9.27
N MET A 104 -14.70 -5.24 -9.21
CA MET A 104 -13.78 -5.02 -10.32
C MET A 104 -13.67 -6.20 -11.30
N GLY A 105 -14.25 -7.36 -10.97
CA GLY A 105 -14.09 -8.58 -11.75
C GLY A 105 -12.72 -9.25 -11.62
N CYS A 106 -11.98 -8.97 -10.55
CA CYS A 106 -10.69 -9.58 -10.24
C CYS A 106 -10.89 -10.77 -9.30
N ASN A 107 -10.46 -11.97 -9.70
CA ASN A 107 -10.55 -13.19 -8.89
C ASN A 107 -9.29 -13.39 -8.03
N THR A 108 -8.14 -12.93 -8.51
CA THR A 108 -6.83 -13.09 -7.89
C THR A 108 -6.10 -11.75 -7.86
N LEU A 109 -5.10 -11.62 -6.98
CA LEU A 109 -4.28 -10.40 -6.92
C LEU A 109 -3.48 -10.18 -8.22
N SER A 110 -3.17 -11.24 -8.96
CA SER A 110 -2.52 -11.16 -10.28
C SER A 110 -3.41 -10.60 -11.38
N ASP A 111 -4.73 -10.49 -11.16
CA ASP A 111 -5.63 -9.81 -12.10
C ASP A 111 -5.56 -8.29 -11.98
N LEU A 112 -4.86 -7.76 -10.97
CA LEU A 112 -4.63 -6.33 -10.80
C LEU A 112 -3.53 -5.86 -11.74
N SER A 113 -3.79 -4.74 -12.43
CA SER A 113 -2.84 -4.10 -13.33
C SER A 113 -2.96 -2.58 -13.26
N ARG A 114 -2.06 -1.88 -13.94
CA ARG A 114 -2.11 -0.42 -14.07
C ARG A 114 -3.42 0.06 -14.74
N ASP A 115 -4.12 -0.80 -15.48
CA ASP A 115 -5.40 -0.48 -16.11
C ASP A 115 -6.54 -0.27 -15.09
N ASN A 116 -6.37 -0.72 -13.84
CA ASN A 116 -7.30 -0.40 -12.76
C ASN A 116 -7.26 1.09 -12.36
N ILE A 117 -6.24 1.84 -12.79
CA ILE A 117 -5.96 3.21 -12.33
C ILE A 117 -6.20 4.21 -13.44
N ARG A 118 -7.07 5.18 -13.16
CA ARG A 118 -7.21 6.40 -13.97
C ARG A 118 -6.86 7.61 -13.12
N TYR A 119 -5.82 8.34 -13.54
CA TYR A 119 -5.44 9.59 -12.90
C TYR A 119 -6.49 10.67 -13.20
N ARG A 120 -6.75 11.52 -12.20
CA ARG A 120 -7.58 12.72 -12.38
C ARG A 120 -6.66 13.81 -12.93
N ASN A 121 -7.05 14.39 -14.06
CA ASN A 121 -6.40 15.57 -14.62
C ASN A 121 -6.83 16.82 -13.85
#